data_AF-A0A7G8FPA3-F1
#
_entry.id   AF-A0A7G8FPA3-F1
#
_cell.length_a   1.000
_cell.length_b   1.000
_cell.length_c   1.000
_cell.angle_alpha   90.00
_cell.angle_beta   90.00
_cell.angle_gamma   90.00
#
_symmetry.space_group_name_H-M   'P 1'
#
loop_
_entity.id
_entity.type
_entity.pdbx_description
1 polymer ?
#
loop_
_entity_poly.entity_id
_entity_poly.type
_entity_poly.pdbx_seq_one_letter_code
_entity_poly.pdbx_strand_id
1 'polypeptide(L)' 'MDATGIDRQELLSWAIQTLITASGQAMKQKNPGAVVACIRQLDHMTGTGYNSNRGQLRR' A
#
# COMPACT_ATOMS: atom_id res chain seq x y z
N MET A 1 7.32 11.67 24.18
CA MET A 1 6.35 12.44 23.38
C MET A 1 6.70 12.20 21.93
N ASP A 2 5.95 11.34 21.27
CA ASP A 2 6.11 11.02 19.83
C ASP A 2 5.87 12.34 19.07
N ALA A 3 6.94 12.92 18.52
CA ALA A 3 7.04 14.33 18.11
C ALA A 3 6.30 14.68 16.80
N THR A 4 5.32 13.87 16.45
CA THR A 4 4.41 14.07 15.34
C THR A 4 3.03 13.85 15.92
N GLY A 5 2.29 14.92 16.22
CA GLY A 5 0.93 14.86 16.77
C GLY A 5 -0.12 14.28 15.82
N ILE A 6 0.31 13.41 14.91
CA ILE A 6 -0.52 12.65 13.98
C ILE A 6 -0.63 11.25 14.57
N ASP A 7 -1.85 10.84 14.89
CA ASP A 7 -2.11 9.50 15.37
C ASP A 7 -1.70 8.47 14.30
N ARG A 8 -1.05 7.38 14.71
CA ARG A 8 -0.57 6.36 13.78
C ARG A 8 -1.71 5.77 12.94
N GLN A 9 -2.92 5.72 13.48
CA GLN A 9 -4.11 5.27 12.77
C GLN A 9 -4.54 6.27 11.68
N GLU A 10 -4.43 7.57 11.94
CA GLU A 10 -4.71 8.60 10.95
C GLU A 10 -3.67 8.58 9.82
N LEU A 11 -2.40 8.41 10.16
CA LEU A 11 -1.33 8.28 9.16
C LEU A 11 -1.54 7.06 8.26
N LEU A 12 -1.91 5.92 8.85
CA LEU A 12 -2.23 4.70 8.11
C LEU A 12 -3.44 4.90 7.19
N SER A 13 -4.50 5.53 7.69
CA SER A 13 -5.71 5.82 6.93
C SER A 13 -5.41 6.71 5.72
N TRP A 14 -4.59 7.75 5.92
CA TRP A 14 -4.16 8.65 4.86
C TRP A 14 -3.30 7.96 3.80
N ALA A 15 -2.38 7.10 4.22
CA ALA A 15 -1.53 6.35 3.31
C ALA A 15 -2.33 5.32 2.47
N ILE A 16 -3.32 4.64 3.06
CA ILE A 16 -4.25 3.75 2.33
C ILE A 16 -5.06 4.54 1.30
N GLN A 17 -5.64 5.68 1.70
CA GLN A 17 -6.41 6.53 0.80
C GLN A 17 -5.56 7.00 -0.39
N THR A 18 -4.32 7.44 -0.11
CA THR A 18 -3.36 7.89 -1.11
C THR A 18 -3.01 6.78 -2.11
N LEU A 19 -2.80 5.55 -1.62
CA LEU A 19 -2.52 4.38 -2.46
C LEU A 19 -3.68 4.01 -3.39
N ILE A 20 -4.93 4.09 -2.89
CA ILE A 20 -6.12 3.83 -3.72
C ILE A 20 -6.25 4.88 -4.82
N THR A 21 -6.07 6.17 -4.48
CA THR A 21 -6.12 7.25 -5.46
C THR A 21 -5.01 7.11 -6.52
N ALA A 22 -3.78 6.81 -6.09
CA ALA A 22 -2.65 6.58 -6.99
C ALA A 22 -2.89 5.38 -7.91
N SER A 23 -3.44 4.28 -7.38
CA SER A 23 -3.82 3.10 -8.17
C SER A 23 -4.88 3.44 -9.23
N GLY A 24 -5.94 4.18 -8.84
CA GLY A 24 -6.97 4.64 -9.78
C GLY A 24 -6.41 5.55 -10.89
N GLN A 25 -5.44 6.41 -10.57
CA GLN A 25 -4.75 7.22 -11.57
C GLN A 25 -3.84 6.39 -12.49
N ALA A 26 -3.12 5.41 -11.94
CA ALA A 26 -2.29 4.49 -12.71
C ALA A 26 -3.12 3.64 -13.70
N MET A 27 -4.34 3.23 -13.30
CA MET A 27 -5.29 2.58 -14.21
C MET A 27 -5.66 3.48 -15.40
N LYS A 28 -5.97 4.76 -15.15
CA LYS A 28 -6.29 5.75 -16.20
C LYS A 28 -5.11 5.98 -17.15
N GLN A 29 -3.90 5.96 -16.62
CA GLN A 29 -2.66 6.10 -17.39
C GLN A 29 -2.26 4.81 -18.12
N LYS A 30 -3.08 3.74 -18.08
CA LYS A 30 -2.79 2.43 -18.65
C LYS A 30 -1.45 1.85 -18.18
N ASN A 31 -1.08 2.11 -16.92
CA ASN A 31 0.14 1.60 -16.30
C ASN A 31 -0.22 0.50 -15.26
N PRO A 32 -0.41 -0.75 -15.70
CA PRO A 32 -0.78 -1.84 -14.81
C PRO A 32 0.32 -2.16 -13.79
N GLY A 33 1.60 -1.88 -14.09
CA GLY A 33 2.70 -2.09 -13.16
C GLY A 33 2.60 -1.22 -11.90
N ALA A 34 2.27 0.06 -12.09
CA ALA A 34 2.06 1.00 -10.98
C ALA A 34 0.81 0.65 -10.15
N VAL A 35 -0.26 0.16 -10.79
CA VAL A 35 -1.47 -0.35 -10.11
C VAL A 35 -1.12 -1.53 -9.20
N VAL A 36 -0.41 -2.52 -9.73
CA VAL A 36 0.01 -3.71 -8.97
C VAL A 36 0.94 -3.34 -7.82
N ALA A 37 1.85 -2.38 -8.02
CA ALA A 37 2.72 -1.87 -6.95
C ALA A 37 1.92 -1.22 -5.81
N CYS A 38 0.91 -0.40 -6.13
CA CYS A 38 0.04 0.22 -5.12
C CYS A 38 -0.76 -0.83 -4.33
N ILE A 39 -1.34 -1.83 -5.01
CA ILE A 39 -2.10 -2.90 -4.36
C ILE A 39 -1.20 -3.73 -3.43
N ARG A 40 0.06 -4.01 -3.83
CA ARG A 40 1.02 -4.74 -2.98
C ARG A 40 1.41 -3.96 -1.73
N GLN A 41 1.60 -2.65 -1.84
CA GLN A 41 1.86 -1.80 -0.68
C GLN A 41 0.64 -1.74 0.25
N LEU A 42 -0.56 -1.69 -0.31
CA LEU A 42 -1.81 -1.71 0.44
C LEU A 42 -2.03 -3.04 1.18
N ASP A 43 -1.71 -4.19 0.55
CA ASP A 43 -1.74 -5.51 1.19
C ASP A 43 -0.75 -5.62 2.35
N HIS A 44 0.46 -5.06 2.19
CA HIS A 44 1.46 -4.99 3.25
C HIS A 44 1.01 -4.10 4.43
N MET A 45 0.34 -2.98 4.14
CA MET A 45 -0.15 -2.06 5.17
C MET A 45 -1.39 -2.57 5.91
N THR A 46 -2.29 -3.25 5.20
CA THR A 46 -3.55 -3.79 5.77
C THR A 46 -3.33 -5.16 6.41
N GLY A 47 -2.17 -5.79 6.18
CA GLY A 47 -1.81 -7.09 6.74
C GLY A 47 -2.65 -8.24 6.19
N THR A 48 -3.25 -8.09 5.00
CA THR A 48 -4.14 -9.10 4.41
C THR A 48 -3.39 -10.34 3.92
N GLY A 49 -2.05 -10.28 3.83
CA GLY A 49 -1.19 -11.46 3.70
C GLY A 49 -1.15 -12.10 2.31
N TYR A 50 -1.80 -11.52 1.29
CA TYR A 50 -1.86 -12.12 -0.04
C TYR A 50 -0.50 -12.08 -0.77
N ASN A 51 0.38 -11.11 -0.45
CA ASN A 51 1.72 -11.01 -1.03
C ASN A 51 2.87 -11.26 -0.04
N SER A 52 2.59 -11.46 1.25
CA SER A 52 3.61 -11.65 2.30
C SER A 52 4.46 -12.92 2.10
N ASN A 53 3.97 -13.92 1.38
CA ASN A 53 4.69 -15.18 1.13
C ASN A 53 5.57 -15.22 -0.13
N ARG A 54 5.63 -14.16 -0.96
CA ARG A 54 6.49 -14.16 -2.17
C ARG A 54 7.98 -13.96 -1.90
N GLY A 55 8.41 -14.00 -0.64
CA GLY A 55 9.82 -14.04 -0.21
C GLY A 55 10.26 -15.38 0.41
N GLN A 56 9.35 -16.34 0.63
CA GLN A 56 9.66 -17.65 1.22
C GLN A 56 9.68 -18.78 0.16
N LEU A 57 10.18 -18.46 -1.02
CA LEU A 57 10.76 -19.44 -1.95
C LEU A 57 12.28 -19.17 -2.00
N ARG A 58 12.92 -19.18 -0.83
CA ARG A 58 14.36 -19.42 -0.74
C ARG A 58 14.52 -20.94 -0.75
N ARG A 59 15.03 -21.42 -1.90
CA ARG A 59 15.91 -22.57 -2.12
C ARG A 59 15.97 -23.64 -1.03
#